data_AF-A0A7W1MX57-F1
#
_entry.id   AF-A0A7W1MX57-F1
#
_cell.length_a   1.000
_cell.length_b   1.000
_cell.length_c   1.000
_cell.angle_alpha   90.00
_cell.angle_beta   90.00
_cell.angle_gamma   90.00
#
_symmetry.space_group_name_H-M   'P 1'
#
loop_
_entity.id
_entity.type
_entity.pdbx_description
1 polymer ?
#
loop_
_entity_poly.entity_id
_entity_poly.type
_entity_poly.pdbx_seq_one_letter_code
_entity_poly.pdbx_strand_id
1 'polypeptide(L)'
;MSIHALPEIHYDMQGPVLAELRRVLRPGGTLRLALPDLEKVVAAYQRGDRDFFLIPDEDMQSLGGKLIAHLVWYGYSRTFFVPDFIEELLRKAGFAEVTHLSYMETASAHPGIVELDNRENESLFVEATK
;
A
#
# COMPACT_ATOMS: atom_id res chain seq x y z
N MET A 1 -1.96 11.16 -5.85
CA MET A 1 -2.30 9.80 -5.39
C MET A 1 -1.37 8.82 -6.10
N SER A 2 -0.85 7.82 -5.39
CA SER A 2 -0.09 6.71 -5.98
C SER A 2 -0.73 5.39 -5.56
N ILE A 3 -0.89 4.48 -6.52
CA ILE A 3 -1.44 3.14 -6.29
C ILE A 3 -0.39 2.10 -6.55
N HIS A 4 -0.04 1.31 -5.53
CA HIS A 4 0.85 0.15 -5.62
C HIS A 4 2.21 0.37 -6.32
N ALA A 5 2.67 1.62 -6.50
CA ALA A 5 3.97 1.92 -7.10
C ALA A 5 5.12 1.91 -6.07
N LEU A 6 4.84 2.33 -4.84
CA LEU A 6 5.83 2.35 -3.75
C LEU A 6 6.40 0.96 -3.38
N PRO A 7 5.62 -0.15 -3.41
CA PRO A 7 6.12 -1.52 -3.24
C PRO A 7 7.21 -1.97 -4.21
N GLU A 8 7.28 -1.41 -5.42
CA GLU A 8 8.32 -1.74 -6.40
C GLU A 8 9.67 -1.09 -6.07
N ILE A 9 9.69 -0.14 -5.14
CA ILE A 9 10.90 0.51 -4.66
C ILE A 9 11.59 -0.38 -3.62
N HIS A 10 12.92 -0.45 -3.67
CA HIS A 10 13.69 -1.17 -2.66
C HIS A 10 13.52 -0.55 -1.27
N TYR A 11 13.59 -1.39 -0.23
CA TYR A 11 13.38 -1.00 1.16
C TYR A 11 14.22 0.21 1.60
N ASP A 12 15.50 0.25 1.22
CA ASP A 12 16.44 1.31 1.55
C ASP A 12 16.09 2.66 0.90
N MET A 13 15.34 2.64 -0.21
CA MET A 13 14.91 3.81 -0.96
C MET A 13 13.53 4.34 -0.55
N GLN A 14 12.80 3.63 0.30
CA GLN A 14 11.45 4.03 0.74
C GLN A 14 11.45 5.42 1.42
N GLY A 15 12.32 5.60 2.41
CA GLY A 15 12.46 6.88 3.13
C GLY A 15 12.86 8.05 2.21
N PRO A 16 13.95 7.93 1.43
CA PRO A 16 14.35 8.95 0.45
C PRO A 16 13.23 9.33 -0.54
N VAL A 17 12.49 8.37 -1.07
CA VAL A 17 11.38 8.62 -2.00
C VAL A 17 10.26 9.39 -1.31
N LEU A 18 9.86 9.00 -0.09
CA LEU A 18 8.83 9.71 0.66
C LEU A 18 9.25 11.14 1.00
N ALA A 19 10.52 11.36 1.38
CA ALA A 19 11.05 12.69 1.63
C ALA A 19 11.00 13.57 0.36
N GLU A 20 11.28 12.99 -0.81
CA GLU A 20 11.19 13.68 -2.10
C GLU A 20 9.74 13.99 -2.50
N LEU A 21 8.81 13.06 -2.29
CA LEU A 21 7.37 13.29 -2.47
C LEU A 21 6.88 14.44 -1.58
N ARG A 22 7.34 14.49 -0.32
CA ARG A 22 7.05 15.62 0.56
C ARG A 22 7.65 16.92 0.01
N ARG A 23 8.90 16.89 -0.48
CA ARG A 23 9.59 18.08 -0.98
C ARG A 23 8.81 18.76 -2.11
N VAL A 24 8.25 17.98 -3.04
CA VAL A 24 7.52 18.50 -4.22
C VAL A 24 6.08 18.94 -3.93
N LEU A 25 5.47 18.48 -2.83
CA LEU A 25 4.14 18.94 -2.44
C LEU A 25 4.16 20.42 -2.01
N ARG A 26 3.08 21.15 -2.30
CA ARG A 26 2.87 22.48 -1.69
C ARG A 26 2.62 22.34 -0.17
N PRO A 27 2.95 23.35 0.66
CA PRO A 27 2.58 23.34 2.08
C PRO A 27 1.08 23.04 2.28
N GLY A 28 0.75 22.14 3.23
CA GLY A 28 -0.62 21.67 3.44
C GLY A 28 -1.17 20.75 2.34
N GLY A 29 -0.33 20.29 1.40
CA GLY A 29 -0.70 19.30 0.40
C GLY A 29 -0.83 17.89 1.01
N THR A 30 -1.81 17.13 0.55
CA THR A 30 -2.05 15.73 0.99
C THR A 30 -1.38 14.75 0.02
N LEU A 31 -0.62 13.79 0.57
CA LEU A 31 -0.23 12.56 -0.10
C LEU A 31 -1.23 11.47 0.26
N ARG A 32 -1.83 10.81 -0.73
CA ARG A 32 -2.60 9.56 -0.58
C ARG A 32 -1.83 8.41 -1.20
N LEU A 33 -1.67 7.33 -0.44
CA LEU A 33 -1.10 6.06 -0.87
C LEU A 33 -2.10 4.93 -0.71
N ALA A 34 -2.22 4.10 -1.74
CA ALA A 34 -2.85 2.79 -1.68
C ALA A 34 -1.76 1.72 -1.83
N LEU A 35 -1.56 0.90 -0.79
CA LEU A 35 -0.46 -0.08 -0.69
C LEU A 35 -1.00 -1.48 -0.45
N PRO A 36 -0.30 -2.57 -0.85
CA PRO A 36 -0.68 -3.91 -0.50
C PRO A 36 -0.66 -4.07 1.02
N ASP A 37 -1.69 -4.72 1.54
CA ASP A 37 -1.86 -4.95 2.98
C ASP A 37 -1.42 -6.38 3.33
N LEU A 38 -0.20 -6.49 3.85
CA LEU A 38 0.37 -7.78 4.24
C LEU A 38 -0.44 -8.44 5.37
N GLU A 39 -1.08 -7.68 6.25
CA GLU A 39 -1.88 -8.26 7.34
C GLU A 39 -3.11 -8.97 6.78
N LYS A 40 -3.80 -8.36 5.80
CA LYS A 40 -4.92 -9.00 5.09
C LYS A 40 -4.49 -10.28 4.39
N VAL A 41 -3.33 -10.25 3.72
CA VAL A 41 -2.74 -11.42 3.03
C VAL A 41 -2.46 -12.57 4.01
N VAL A 42 -1.79 -12.26 5.13
CA VAL A 42 -1.48 -13.24 6.18
C VAL A 42 -2.76 -13.82 6.77
N ALA A 43 -3.75 -12.98 7.05
CA ALA A 43 -5.02 -13.42 7.61
C ALA A 43 -5.78 -14.33 6.62
N ALA A 44 -5.80 -14.01 5.33
CA ALA A 44 -6.40 -14.85 4.30
C ALA A 44 -5.72 -16.23 4.21
N TYR A 45 -4.38 -16.24 4.22
CA TYR A 45 -3.61 -17.48 4.22
C TYR A 45 -3.93 -18.36 5.44
N GLN A 46 -3.96 -17.78 6.64
CA GLN A 46 -4.27 -18.50 7.88
C GLN A 46 -5.68 -19.08 7.90
N ARG A 47 -6.65 -18.41 7.25
CA ARG A 47 -8.03 -18.90 7.12
C ARG A 47 -8.20 -19.97 6.02
N GLY A 48 -7.17 -20.22 5.20
CA GLY A 48 -7.29 -21.10 4.04
C GLY A 48 -8.09 -20.48 2.88
N ASP A 49 -8.25 -19.16 2.87
CA ASP A 49 -9.05 -18.41 1.90
C ASP A 49 -8.33 -18.33 0.54
N ARG A 50 -8.59 -19.30 -0.33
CA ARG A 50 -7.99 -19.33 -1.67
C ARG A 50 -8.47 -18.20 -2.56
N ASP A 51 -9.72 -17.77 -2.42
CA ASP A 51 -10.37 -16.83 -3.34
C ASP A 51 -9.85 -15.40 -3.16
N PHE A 52 -9.28 -15.11 -1.99
CA PHE A 52 -8.50 -13.89 -1.77
C PHE A 52 -7.33 -13.74 -2.76
N PHE A 53 -6.69 -14.86 -3.13
CA PHE A 53 -5.54 -14.84 -4.02
C PHE A 53 -5.97 -14.97 -5.48
N LEU A 54 -6.00 -13.84 -6.19
CA LEU A 54 -6.31 -13.75 -7.63
C LEU A 54 -5.20 -14.31 -8.54
N ILE A 55 -4.53 -15.39 -8.13
CA ILE A 55 -3.51 -16.10 -8.88
C ILE A 55 -4.17 -17.31 -9.54
N PRO A 56 -4.08 -17.48 -10.87
CA PRO A 56 -4.63 -18.65 -11.56
C PRO A 56 -4.06 -19.98 -11.04
N ASP A 57 -4.85 -21.06 -11.08
CA ASP A 57 -4.37 -22.41 -10.70
C ASP A 57 -3.29 -22.95 -11.65
N GLU A 58 -3.26 -22.48 -12.89
CA GLU A 58 -2.21 -22.79 -13.88
C GLU A 58 -0.84 -22.25 -13.48
N ASP A 59 -0.81 -21.09 -12.80
CA ASP A 59 0.42 -20.52 -12.27
C ASP A 59 0.79 -21.20 -10.96
N MET A 60 -0.16 -21.26 -10.03
CA MET A 60 0.06 -21.81 -8.69
C MET A 60 -1.17 -22.57 -8.18
N GLN A 61 -1.03 -23.89 -8.08
CA GLN A 61 -2.09 -24.76 -7.57
C GLN A 61 -2.16 -24.80 -6.04
N SER A 62 -1.03 -24.69 -5.31
CA SER A 62 -1.07 -24.75 -3.83
C SER A 62 -1.42 -23.39 -3.24
N LEU A 63 -2.07 -23.37 -2.07
CA LEU A 63 -2.36 -22.12 -1.36
C LEU A 63 -1.06 -21.37 -1.02
N GLY A 64 0.00 -22.10 -0.61
CA GLY A 64 1.32 -21.51 -0.38
C GLY A 64 1.95 -20.93 -1.65
N GLY A 65 1.76 -21.57 -2.81
CA GLY A 65 2.20 -21.01 -4.10
C GLY A 65 1.48 -19.71 -4.43
N LYS A 66 0.16 -19.67 -4.26
CA LYS A 66 -0.63 -18.44 -4.45
C LYS A 66 -0.21 -17.31 -3.50
N LEU A 67 0.06 -17.65 -2.23
CA LEU A 67 0.61 -16.70 -1.26
C LEU A 67 1.92 -16.08 -1.75
N ILE A 68 2.89 -16.91 -2.11
CA ILE A 68 4.21 -16.40 -2.54
C ILE A 68 4.06 -15.56 -3.82
N ALA A 69 3.32 -16.04 -4.83
CA ALA A 69 3.11 -15.32 -6.08
C ALA A 69 2.40 -13.97 -5.87
N HIS A 70 1.41 -13.92 -4.98
CA HIS A 70 0.72 -12.68 -4.61
C HIS A 70 1.65 -11.70 -3.89
N LEU A 71 2.41 -12.18 -2.88
CA LEU A 71 3.35 -11.35 -2.14
C LEU A 71 4.36 -10.70 -3.09
N VAL A 72 5.13 -11.50 -3.82
CA VAL A 72 6.19 -10.95 -4.69
C VAL A 72 5.65 -10.29 -5.95
N TRP A 73 4.35 -10.42 -6.24
CA TRP A 73 3.71 -10.03 -7.51
C TRP A 73 4.58 -10.42 -8.71
N TYR A 74 4.77 -11.73 -8.94
CA TYR A 74 5.67 -12.26 -9.98
C TYR A 74 7.11 -11.67 -9.99
N GLY A 75 7.58 -11.14 -8.86
CA GLY A 75 8.91 -10.55 -8.68
C GLY A 75 8.98 -9.02 -8.80
N TYR A 76 7.86 -8.34 -9.03
CA TYR A 76 7.81 -6.87 -9.08
C TYR A 76 7.86 -6.23 -7.70
N SER A 77 7.18 -6.81 -6.71
CA SER A 77 7.16 -6.26 -5.35
C SER A 77 8.52 -6.45 -4.67
N ARG A 78 9.11 -5.35 -4.21
CA ARG A 78 10.41 -5.31 -3.52
C ARG A 78 10.29 -5.01 -2.03
N THR A 79 9.18 -4.40 -1.62
CA THR A 79 8.88 -4.05 -0.23
C THR A 79 7.42 -4.36 0.08
N PHE A 80 7.16 -4.91 1.26
CA PHE A 80 5.80 -5.15 1.76
C PHE A 80 5.41 -4.12 2.80
N PHE A 81 4.09 -3.91 2.96
CA PHE A 81 3.57 -2.92 3.88
C PHE A 81 2.59 -3.53 4.86
N VAL A 82 2.71 -3.06 6.09
CA VAL A 82 1.75 -3.17 7.18
C VAL A 82 1.44 -1.73 7.64
N PRO A 83 0.30 -1.47 8.30
CA PRO A 83 -0.12 -0.12 8.64
C PRO A 83 0.91 0.70 9.42
N ASP A 84 1.50 0.12 10.47
CA ASP A 84 2.47 0.80 11.34
C ASP A 84 3.79 1.13 10.62
N PHE A 85 4.25 0.25 9.71
CA PHE A 85 5.46 0.47 8.93
C PHE A 85 5.35 1.70 8.02
N ILE A 86 4.26 1.84 7.26
CA ILE A 86 4.10 3.03 6.40
C ILE A 86 3.90 4.29 7.22
N GLU A 87 3.19 4.21 8.35
CA GLU A 87 3.04 5.34 9.27
C GLU A 87 4.40 5.83 9.78
N GLU A 88 5.25 4.90 10.24
CA GLU A 88 6.60 5.23 10.71
C GLU A 88 7.42 5.92 9.61
N LEU A 89 7.40 5.38 8.39
CA LEU A 89 8.12 5.94 7.25
C LEU A 89 7.64 7.35 6.88
N LEU A 90 6.33 7.58 6.86
CA LEU A 90 5.75 8.90 6.57
C LEU A 90 6.15 9.93 7.62
N ARG A 91 6.10 9.57 8.91
CA ARG A 91 6.53 10.45 10.01
C ARG A 91 8.02 10.76 9.92
N LYS A 92 8.87 9.76 9.64
CA LYS A 92 10.32 9.95 9.44
C LYS A 92 10.64 10.84 8.24
N ALA A 93 9.82 10.79 7.19
CA ALA A 93 9.92 11.69 6.04
C ALA A 93 9.39 13.12 6.31
N GLY A 94 8.86 13.39 7.51
CA GLY A 94 8.42 14.69 7.96
C GLY A 94 6.97 15.03 7.62
N PHE A 95 6.15 14.06 7.20
CA PHE A 95 4.72 14.29 7.05
C PHE A 95 4.01 14.40 8.40
N ALA A 96 2.95 15.20 8.45
CA ALA A 96 2.05 15.38 9.59
C ALA A 96 0.66 14.77 9.31
N GLU A 97 -0.19 14.65 10.32
CA GLU A 97 -1.57 14.15 10.20
C GLU A 97 -1.69 12.82 9.43
N VAL A 98 -0.84 11.85 9.77
CA VAL A 98 -0.87 10.52 9.16
C VAL A 98 -2.13 9.79 9.62
N THR A 99 -3.00 9.44 8.66
CA THR A 99 -4.32 8.84 8.93
C THR A 99 -4.57 7.66 8.01
N HIS A 100 -4.96 6.53 8.60
CA HIS A 100 -5.47 5.38 7.85
C HIS A 100 -6.95 5.57 7.53
N LEU A 101 -7.34 5.26 6.31
CA LEU A 101 -8.69 5.50 5.78
C LEU A 101 -9.25 4.24 5.15
N SER A 102 -10.57 4.17 5.04
CA SER A 102 -11.25 3.12 4.29
C SER A 102 -11.18 3.40 2.78
N TYR A 103 -11.57 2.40 2.00
CA TYR A 103 -11.70 2.50 0.55
C TYR A 103 -12.61 3.67 0.15
N MET A 104 -12.17 4.50 -0.80
CA MET A 104 -12.89 5.69 -1.28
C MET A 104 -13.20 6.75 -0.22
N GLU A 105 -12.62 6.67 0.98
CA GLU A 105 -12.75 7.68 2.02
C GLU A 105 -11.51 8.59 2.07
N THR A 106 -11.74 9.88 2.31
CA THR A 106 -10.67 10.89 2.42
C THR A 106 -11.04 11.95 3.45
N ALA A 107 -10.03 12.43 4.19
CA ALA A 107 -10.14 13.62 5.03
C ALA A 107 -9.63 14.88 4.30
N SER A 108 -9.13 14.73 3.08
CA SER A 108 -8.58 15.82 2.28
C SER A 108 -9.66 16.77 1.78
N ALA A 109 -9.28 18.04 1.59
CA ALA A 109 -10.12 19.02 0.89
C ALA A 109 -10.30 18.73 -0.62
N HIS A 110 -9.61 17.72 -1.15
CA HIS A 110 -9.68 17.30 -2.55
C HIS A 110 -10.39 15.94 -2.67
N PRO A 111 -11.73 15.90 -2.81
CA PRO A 111 -12.48 14.64 -2.78
C PRO A 111 -12.10 13.68 -3.92
N GLY A 112 -11.66 14.18 -5.07
CA GLY A 112 -11.18 13.36 -6.19
C GLY A 112 -9.85 12.62 -5.92
N ILE A 113 -9.21 12.83 -4.76
CA ILE A 113 -7.95 12.15 -4.42
C ILE A 113 -8.10 10.64 -4.29
N VAL A 114 -9.33 10.11 -4.22
CA VAL A 114 -9.63 8.68 -4.10
C VAL A 114 -9.92 7.99 -5.44
N GLU A 115 -9.97 8.71 -6.56
CA GLU A 115 -10.43 8.20 -7.87
C GLU A 115 -9.63 7.02 -8.42
N LEU A 116 -8.37 6.82 -7.98
CA LEU A 116 -7.57 5.66 -8.41
C LEU A 116 -7.68 4.46 -7.46
N ASP A 117 -8.51 4.52 -6.41
CA ASP A 117 -8.69 3.39 -5.50
C ASP A 117 -9.44 2.28 -6.25
N ASN A 118 -8.80 1.14 -6.51
CA ASN A 118 -9.40 0.05 -7.28
C ASN A 118 -9.23 -1.36 -6.66
N ARG A 119 -8.65 -1.44 -5.45
CA ARG A 119 -8.24 -2.70 -4.81
C ARG A 119 -8.56 -2.72 -3.31
N GLU A 120 -9.83 -2.54 -2.96
CA GLU A 120 -10.31 -2.48 -1.56
C GLU A 120 -9.85 -3.67 -0.71
N ASN A 121 -10.07 -4.89 -1.22
CA ASN A 121 -9.91 -6.12 -0.43
C ASN A 121 -8.45 -6.43 -0.07
N GLU A 122 -7.49 -5.94 -0.83
CA GLU A 122 -6.06 -6.26 -0.66
C GLU A 122 -5.20 -5.04 -0.32
N SER A 123 -5.78 -3.84 -0.27
CA SER A 123 -5.03 -2.62 -0.02
C SER A 123 -5.31 -2.01 1.35
N LEU A 124 -4.29 -1.34 1.90
CA LEU A 124 -4.43 -0.34 2.94
C LEU A 124 -4.34 1.05 2.31
N PHE A 125 -5.09 2.00 2.86
CA PHE A 125 -5.08 3.39 2.42
C PHE A 125 -4.57 4.29 3.54
N VAL A 126 -3.65 5.18 3.20
CA VAL A 126 -3.10 6.15 4.15
C VAL A 126 -2.97 7.51 3.50
N GLU A 127 -3.33 8.54 4.25
CA GLU A 127 -3.13 9.94 3.90
C GLU A 127 -2.15 10.59 4.88
N ALA A 128 -1.35 11.53 4.38
CA ALA A 128 -0.48 12.35 5.20
C ALA A 128 -0.28 13.74 4.57
N THR A 129 0.00 14.74 5.39
CA THR A 129 0.09 16.15 4.98
C THR A 129 1.50 16.71 5.09
N LYS A 130 1.85 17.64 4.19
CA LYS A 130 3.13 18.36 4.24
C LYS A 130 3.12 19.51 5.24
#